data_AF-A0A5C4TIK2-F1
#
_entry.id   AF-A0A5C4TIK2-F1
#
_cell.length_a   1.000
_cell.length_b   1.000
_cell.length_c   1.000
_cell.angle_alpha   90.00
_cell.angle_beta   90.00
_cell.angle_gamma   90.00
#
_symmetry.space_group_name_H-M   'P 1'
#
loop_
_entity.id
_entity.type
_entity.pdbx_description
1 polymer ?
#
loop_
_entity_poly.entity_id
_entity_poly.type
_entity_poly.pdbx_seq_one_letter_code
_entity_poly.pdbx_strand_id
1 'polypeptide(L)'
;HYQLESYRKWIDKQNVLQSMSRKGNCLDNSPVESQIGLMKKECLYREKIDSLTTLKKVCSDYKKWFNYERISRKKELTPIEYRNKFLKIA
;
A
#
# COMPACT_ATOMS: atom_id res chain seq x y z
N HIS A 1 -17.57 -7.17 2.85
CA HIS A 1 -17.48 -6.29 1.66
C HIS A 1 -16.78 -6.96 0.48
N TYR A 2 -15.55 -7.44 0.59
CA TYR A 2 -14.83 -8.08 -0.53
C TYR A 2 -15.48 -9.37 -1.07
N GLN A 3 -16.33 -10.05 -0.29
CA GLN A 3 -17.07 -11.26 -0.73
C GLN A 3 -18.43 -10.96 -1.39
N LEU A 4 -18.88 -9.69 -1.39
CA LEU A 4 -20.18 -9.32 -1.94
C LEU A 4 -20.21 -9.57 -3.46
N GLU A 5 -21.34 -10.06 -3.96
CA GLU A 5 -21.51 -10.37 -5.38
C GLU A 5 -21.30 -9.14 -6.28
N SER A 6 -21.81 -7.99 -5.86
CA SER A 6 -21.61 -6.72 -6.58
C SER A 6 -20.14 -6.36 -6.73
N TYR A 7 -19.34 -6.57 -5.68
CA TYR A 7 -17.89 -6.35 -5.72
C TYR A 7 -17.19 -7.36 -6.61
N ARG A 8 -17.57 -8.64 -6.53
CA ARG A 8 -17.01 -9.72 -7.37
C ARG A 8 -17.29 -9.50 -8.86
N LYS A 9 -18.51 -9.08 -9.21
CA LYS A 9 -18.86 -8.70 -10.59
C LYS A 9 -18.09 -7.48 -11.06
N TRP A 10 -17.84 -6.52 -10.17
CA TRP A 10 -17.08 -5.32 -10.51
C TRP A 10 -15.61 -5.64 -10.81
N ILE A 11 -14.92 -6.43 -9.97
CA ILE A 11 -13.52 -6.82 -10.21
C ILE A 11 -13.35 -7.71 -11.44
N ASP A 12 -14.30 -8.60 -11.70
CA ASP A 12 -14.30 -9.47 -12.89
C ASP A 12 -14.37 -8.63 -14.18
N LYS A 13 -15.23 -7.60 -14.21
CA LYS A 13 -15.27 -6.61 -15.32
C LYS A 13 -13.96 -5.84 -15.51
N GLN A 14 -13.11 -5.75 -14.49
CA GLN A 14 -11.79 -5.11 -14.59
C GLN A 14 -10.68 -6.11 -14.96
N ASN A 15 -11.01 -7.37 -15.26
CA ASN A 15 -10.06 -8.46 -15.49
C ASN A 15 -9.11 -8.70 -14.31
N VAL A 16 -9.58 -8.48 -13.08
CA VAL A 16 -8.80 -8.71 -11.85
C VAL A 16 -9.23 -10.02 -11.21
N LEU A 17 -8.31 -10.99 -11.14
CA LEU A 17 -8.54 -12.22 -10.40
C LEU A 17 -8.57 -11.94 -8.90
N GLN A 18 -9.67 -12.31 -8.25
CA GLN A 18 -9.78 -12.20 -6.80
C GLN A 18 -8.95 -13.28 -6.11
N SER A 19 -8.02 -12.88 -5.26
CA SER A 19 -7.32 -13.78 -4.34
C SER A 19 -7.69 -13.41 -2.90
N MET A 20 -8.34 -14.33 -2.19
CA MET A 20 -8.67 -14.17 -0.78
C MET A 20 -7.86 -15.18 0.03
N SER A 21 -7.10 -14.68 1.00
CA SER A 21 -6.35 -15.53 1.93
C SER A 21 -7.28 -16.46 2.71
N ARG A 22 -6.77 -17.65 3.05
CA ARG A 22 -7.48 -18.55 3.97
C ARG A 22 -7.65 -17.87 5.32
N LYS A 23 -8.75 -18.17 6.01
CA LYS A 23 -8.98 -17.69 7.38
C LYS A 23 -7.81 -18.11 8.27
N GLY A 24 -7.26 -17.17 9.03
CA GLY A 24 -6.11 -17.40 9.90
C GLY A 24 -4.74 -17.29 9.21
N ASN A 25 -4.66 -17.03 7.90
CA ASN A 25 -3.38 -16.76 7.23
C ASN A 25 -3.07 -15.25 7.22
N CYS A 26 -2.32 -14.77 8.21
CA CYS A 26 -1.93 -13.35 8.32
C CYS A 26 -0.74 -12.97 7.42
N LEU A 27 0.01 -13.94 6.89
CA LEU A 27 1.23 -13.69 6.12
C LEU A 27 0.94 -12.92 4.83
N ASP A 28 -0.19 -13.22 4.18
CA ASP A 28 -0.60 -12.53 2.95
C ASP A 28 -0.95 -11.06 3.21
N ASN A 29 -1.45 -10.73 4.41
CA ASN A 29 -1.81 -9.37 4.79
C ASN A 29 -0.63 -8.58 5.39
N SER A 30 0.37 -9.30 5.92
CA SER A 30 1.51 -8.73 6.65
C SER A 30 2.25 -7.62 5.88
N PRO A 31 2.46 -7.69 4.55
CA PRO A 31 3.12 -6.60 3.81
C PRO A 31 2.34 -5.28 3.87
N VAL A 32 1.02 -5.34 3.69
CA VAL A 32 0.14 -4.15 3.73
C VAL A 32 0.02 -3.63 5.15
N GLU A 33 -0.14 -4.51 6.14
CA GLU A 33 -0.16 -4.12 7.56
C GLU A 33 1.12 -3.43 7.99
N SER A 34 2.28 -3.96 7.59
CA SER A 34 3.59 -3.36 7.86
C SER A 34 3.69 -1.95 7.25
N GLN A 35 3.28 -1.78 5.98
CA GLN A 35 3.30 -0.48 5.30
C GLN A 35 2.40 0.54 5.99
N ILE A 36 1.17 0.15 6.38
CA ILE A 36 0.24 1.01 7.11
C ILE A 36 0.80 1.36 8.50
N GLY A 37 1.40 0.38 9.19
CA GLY A 37 2.05 0.58 10.49
C GLY A 37 3.20 1.57 10.43
N LEU A 38 4.01 1.54 9.36
CA LEU A 38 5.05 2.53 9.11
C LEU A 38 4.46 3.92 8.87
N MET A 39 3.46 4.05 7.99
CA MET A 39 2.80 5.34 7.71
C MET A 39 2.23 6.00 8.98
N LYS A 40 1.61 5.20 9.85
CA LYS A 40 1.10 5.72 11.13
C LYS A 40 2.23 6.27 12.00
N LYS A 41 3.30 5.49 12.21
CA LYS A 41 4.42 5.84 13.11
C LYS A 41 5.31 6.96 12.58
N GLU A 42 5.58 6.95 11.27
CA GLU A 42 6.50 7.89 10.64
C GLU A 42 5.83 9.21 10.26
N CYS A 43 4.50 9.21 10.05
CA CYS A 43 3.78 10.37 9.56
C CYS A 43 2.53 10.69 10.40
N LEU A 44 1.50 9.85 10.40
CA LEU A 44 0.19 10.26 10.93
C LEU A 44 0.20 10.63 12.43
N TYR A 45 0.99 9.96 13.26
CA TYR A 45 1.10 10.29 14.69
C TYR A 45 1.89 11.57 14.98
N ARG A 46 2.51 12.17 13.95
CA ARG A 46 3.33 13.39 14.06
C ARG A 46 2.63 14.62 13.49
N GLU A 47 1.50 14.44 12.83
CA GLU A 47 0.75 15.48 12.14
C GLU A 47 -0.52 15.83 12.91
N LYS A 48 -0.88 17.12 12.95
CA LYS A 48 -2.19 17.54 13.42
C LYS A 48 -3.18 17.42 12.27
N ILE A 49 -4.06 16.43 12.35
CA ILE A 49 -5.05 16.15 11.32
C ILE A 49 -6.41 16.63 11.81
N ASP A 50 -6.91 17.70 11.20
CA ASP A 50 -8.14 18.39 11.58
C ASP A 50 -9.32 18.13 10.62
N SER A 51 -9.03 17.61 9.42
CA SER A 51 -10.03 17.35 8.41
C SER A 51 -9.69 16.12 7.55
N LEU A 52 -10.71 15.57 6.89
CA LEU A 52 -10.52 14.51 5.91
C LEU A 52 -9.67 14.97 4.72
N THR A 53 -9.75 16.25 4.34
CA THR A 53 -8.93 16.84 3.28
C THR A 53 -7.46 16.84 3.69
N THR A 54 -7.16 17.27 4.91
CA THR A 54 -5.81 17.24 5.48
C THR A 54 -5.27 15.81 5.54
N LEU A 55 -6.08 14.86 6.02
CA LEU A 55 -5.71 13.44 6.07
C LEU A 55 -5.35 12.89 4.68
N LYS A 56 -6.19 13.16 3.67
CA LYS A 56 -5.95 12.71 2.29
C LYS A 56 -4.64 13.28 1.73
N LYS A 57 -4.38 14.57 1.98
CA LYS A 57 -3.15 15.22 1.55
C LYS A 57 -1.93 14.58 2.21
N VAL A 58 -1.94 14.45 3.53
CA VAL A 58 -0.84 13.84 4.32
C VAL A 58 -0.55 12.41 3.83
N CYS A 59 -1.58 11.58 3.65
CA CYS A 59 -1.42 10.22 3.13
C CYS A 59 -0.84 10.20 1.69
N SER A 60 -1.29 11.12 0.83
CA SER A 60 -0.79 11.22 -0.55
C SER A 60 0.68 11.65 -0.59
N ASP A 61 1.05 12.64 0.21
CA ASP A 61 2.42 13.14 0.31
C ASP A 61 3.36 12.05 0.85
N TYR A 62 2.94 11.36 1.92
CA TYR A 62 3.70 10.23 2.45
C TYR A 62 3.88 9.11 1.43
N LYS A 63 2.81 8.76 0.67
CA LYS A 63 2.89 7.75 -0.39
C LYS A 63 3.91 8.14 -1.46
N LYS A 64 3.93 9.42 -1.87
CA LYS A 64 4.88 9.92 -2.87
C LYS A 64 6.31 9.80 -2.34
N TRP A 65 6.58 10.35 -1.17
CA TRP A 65 7.89 10.26 -0.52
C TRP A 65 8.35 8.81 -0.36
N PHE A 66 7.49 7.94 0.18
CA PHE A 66 7.84 6.53 0.42
C PHE A 66 8.25 5.80 -0.85
N ASN A 67 7.58 6.07 -1.99
CA ASN A 67 7.83 5.33 -3.23
C ASN A 67 8.96 5.89 -4.08
N TYR A 68 9.18 7.21 -4.03
CA TYR A 68 10.07 7.92 -4.96
C TYR A 68 11.31 8.54 -4.30
N GLU A 69 11.34 8.66 -2.97
CA GLU A 69 12.44 9.35 -2.27
C GLU A 69 13.05 8.48 -1.16
N ARG A 70 12.26 7.64 -0.49
CA ARG A 70 12.75 6.77 0.59
C ARG A 70 13.68 5.69 0.04
N ILE A 71 14.95 5.75 0.42
CA ILE A 71 15.93 4.68 0.13
C ILE A 71 15.78 3.54 1.13
N SER A 72 15.65 2.31 0.62
CA SER A 72 15.69 1.12 1.45
C SER A 72 17.12 0.81 1.89
N ARG A 73 17.36 0.69 3.21
CA ARG A 73 18.69 0.34 3.76
C ARG A 73 19.26 -0.96 3.20
N LYS A 74 18.41 -1.94 2.84
CA LYS A 74 18.86 -3.25 2.33
C LYS A 74 19.05 -3.27 0.82
N LYS A 75 18.30 -2.44 0.09
CA LYS A 75 18.27 -2.46 -1.38
C LYS A 75 19.00 -1.29 -2.01
N GLU A 76 19.32 -0.26 -1.22
CA GLU A 76 20.00 0.97 -1.61
C GLU A 76 19.31 1.71 -2.77
N LEU A 77 18.00 1.46 -2.93
CA LEU A 77 17.14 2.01 -3.97
C LEU A 77 15.81 2.43 -3.36
N THR A 78 15.12 3.35 -4.03
CA THR A 78 13.70 3.62 -3.77
C THR A 78 12.84 2.41 -4.17
N PRO A 79 11.63 2.25 -3.61
CA PRO A 79 10.72 1.19 -4.04
C PRO A 79 10.43 1.19 -5.54
N ILE A 80 10.29 2.37 -6.16
CA ILE A 80 10.05 2.47 -7.60
C ILE A 80 11.29 2.10 -8.42
N GLU A 81 12.48 2.54 -8.03
CA GLU A 81 13.72 2.13 -8.71
C GLU A 81 13.93 0.62 -8.61
N TYR A 82 13.73 0.06 -7.42
CA TYR A 82 13.81 -1.39 -7.22
C TYR A 82 12.82 -2.14 -8.13
N ARG A 83 11.56 -1.69 -8.18
CA ARG A 83 10.54 -2.27 -9.07
C ARG A 83 10.96 -2.18 -10.53
N ASN A 84 11.42 -1.02 -10.99
CA ASN A 84 11.78 -0.82 -12.39
C ASN A 84 13.01 -1.64 -12.78
N LYS A 85 13.99 -1.78 -11.88
CA LYS A 85 15.24 -2.51 -12.14
C LYS A 85 15.07 -4.02 -12.10
N PHE A 86 14.19 -4.56 -11.25
CA PHE A 86 14.14 -6.00 -10.97
C PHE A 86 12.78 -6.67 -11.21
N LEU A 87 11.67 -5.91 -11.27
CA LEU A 87 10.32 -6.49 -11.37
C LEU A 87 9.58 -6.14 -12.67
N LYS A 88 9.99 -5.08 -13.39
CA LYS A 88 9.44 -4.75 -14.72
C LYS A 88 10.14 -5.49 -15.87
N ILE A 89 11.23 -6.19 -15.59
CA ILE A 89 12.00 -6.97 -16.57
C ILE A 89 11.55 -8.45 -16.58
N ALA A 90 10.59 -8.83 -15.73
CA ALA A 90 10.01 -10.17 -15.66
C ALA A 90 8.61 -10.21 -16.31
#